data_AF-D0YY36-F1
#
_entry.id   AF-D0YY36-F1
#
_cell.length_a   1.000
_cell.length_b   1.000
_cell.length_c   1.000
_cell.angle_alpha   90.00
_cell.angle_beta   90.00
_cell.angle_gamma   90.00
#
_symmetry.space_group_name_H-M   'P 1'
#
loop_
_entity.id
_entity.type
_entity.pdbx_description
1 polymer ?
#
loop_
_entity_poly.entity_id
_entity_poly.type
_entity_poly.pdbx_seq_one_letter_code
_entity_poly.pdbx_strand_id
1 'polypeptide(L)'
;MNLDLVAFVEKLLEFLDSKNYIAILLVLAFSVLVNLPKITEYYLSHKKRRLDSLIKLKDLDELDNRLKSHIKSEIEVEVFRLTHNVRISAVLLGGLLSLKERVGSQVSFAHILRCSCLVPDLSKVNEPNFQIKIHKLDYAYVVYNTVFGLLIFFVGFFLLTYSLAMLHSAPNFQSLFVSCLMLLVGFGMLTQTTPVYSTRIINKQLSENQLDLDEKSL
;
A
#
# COMPACT_ATOMS: atom_id res chain seq x y z
N MET A 1 -5.82 -7.38 -33.80
CA MET A 1 -6.28 -6.14 -34.43
C MET A 1 -5.09 -5.19 -34.47
N ASN A 2 -4.42 -5.07 -35.62
CA ASN A 2 -3.40 -4.05 -35.82
C ASN A 2 -4.15 -2.72 -35.96
N LEU A 3 -4.16 -1.92 -34.89
CA LEU A 3 -4.55 -0.52 -35.00
C LEU A 3 -3.46 0.15 -35.84
N ASP A 4 -3.83 0.61 -37.04
CA ASP A 4 -2.92 1.33 -37.91
C ASP A 4 -2.52 2.63 -37.22
N LEU A 5 -1.28 2.68 -36.74
CA LEU A 5 -0.79 3.70 -35.81
C LEU A 5 -0.88 5.09 -36.46
N VAL A 6 -0.75 5.14 -37.78
CA VAL A 6 -0.90 6.33 -38.61
C VAL A 6 -2.34 6.86 -38.58
N ALA A 7 -3.34 6.01 -38.84
CA ALA A 7 -4.75 6.39 -38.81
C ALA A 7 -5.24 6.81 -37.42
N PHE A 8 -4.65 6.24 -36.35
CA PHE A 8 -4.93 6.64 -34.97
C PHE A 8 -4.40 8.05 -34.67
N VAL A 9 -3.18 8.35 -35.12
CA VAL A 9 -2.56 9.67 -34.94
C VAL A 9 -3.28 10.74 -35.76
N GLU A 10 -3.67 10.44 -37.00
CA GLU A 10 -4.44 11.34 -37.85
C GLU A 10 -5.80 11.71 -37.23
N LYS A 11 -6.55 10.74 -36.70
CA LYS A 11 -7.81 11.03 -35.98
C LYS A 11 -7.60 11.84 -34.71
N LEU A 12 -6.51 11.61 -33.98
CA LEU A 12 -6.19 12.41 -32.79
C LEU A 12 -5.89 13.87 -33.14
N LEU A 13 -5.16 14.10 -34.24
CA LEU A 13 -4.88 15.44 -34.76
C LEU A 13 -6.16 16.15 -35.21
N GLU A 14 -7.06 15.43 -35.87
CA GLU A 14 -8.36 15.95 -36.31
C GLU A 14 -9.26 16.36 -35.12
N PHE A 15 -9.23 15.59 -34.03
CA PHE A 15 -9.94 15.97 -32.79
C PHE A 15 -9.27 17.10 -32.01
N LEU A 16 -7.94 17.26 -32.13
CA LEU A 16 -7.18 18.39 -31.58
C LEU A 16 -7.52 19.69 -32.30
N ASP A 17 -7.53 19.67 -33.63
CA ASP A 17 -7.84 20.83 -34.47
C ASP A 17 -9.29 21.29 -34.31
N SER A 18 -10.22 20.36 -34.10
CA SER A 18 -11.63 20.65 -33.81
C SER A 18 -11.89 21.09 -32.36
N LYS A 19 -10.86 21.19 -31.50
CA LYS A 19 -10.96 21.48 -30.05
C LYS A 19 -11.93 20.56 -29.31
N ASN A 20 -12.21 19.38 -29.86
CA ASN A 20 -13.15 18.44 -29.26
C ASN A 20 -12.39 17.53 -28.28
N TYR A 21 -12.06 18.09 -27.12
CA TYR A 21 -11.32 17.38 -26.08
C TYR A 21 -12.07 16.16 -25.52
N ILE A 22 -13.40 16.13 -25.63
CA ILE A 22 -14.22 14.99 -25.22
C ILE A 22 -13.97 13.79 -26.15
N ALA A 23 -13.94 14.02 -27.46
CA ALA A 23 -13.65 12.96 -28.43
C ALA A 23 -12.23 12.39 -28.26
N ILE A 24 -11.23 13.24 -28.00
CA ILE A 24 -9.86 12.82 -27.67
C ILE A 24 -9.85 11.89 -26.45
N LEU A 25 -10.55 12.30 -25.39
CA LEU A 25 -10.56 11.57 -24.13
C LEU A 25 -11.25 10.20 -24.29
N LEU A 26 -12.32 10.11 -25.08
CA LEU A 26 -12.99 8.85 -25.41
C LEU A 26 -12.11 7.92 -26.24
N VAL A 27 -11.40 8.45 -27.24
CA VAL A 27 -10.48 7.66 -28.07
C VAL A 27 -9.32 7.10 -27.23
N LEU A 28 -8.75 7.92 -26.34
CA LEU A 28 -7.72 7.47 -25.40
C LEU A 28 -8.24 6.41 -24.44
N ALA A 29 -9.42 6.63 -23.84
CA ALA A 29 -10.04 5.67 -22.94
C ALA A 29 -10.30 4.32 -23.64
N PHE A 30 -10.83 4.34 -24.86
CA PHE A 30 -11.08 3.14 -25.65
C PHE A 30 -9.77 2.41 -26.01
N SER A 31 -8.73 3.14 -26.38
CA SER A 31 -7.40 2.57 -26.68
C SER A 31 -6.80 1.85 -25.46
N VAL A 32 -6.91 2.44 -24.27
CA VAL A 32 -6.47 1.80 -23.02
C VAL A 32 -7.29 0.55 -22.72
N LEU A 33 -8.62 0.60 -22.89
CA LEU A 33 -9.52 -0.54 -22.68
C LEU A 33 -9.17 -1.73 -23.59
N VAL A 34 -8.94 -1.49 -24.87
CA VAL A 34 -8.59 -2.55 -25.84
C VAL A 34 -7.22 -3.17 -25.51
N ASN A 35 -6.27 -2.37 -25.03
CA ASN A 35 -4.93 -2.85 -24.68
C ASN A 35 -4.81 -3.36 -23.23
N LEU A 36 -5.87 -3.26 -22.43
CA LEU A 36 -5.89 -3.65 -21.02
C LEU A 36 -5.38 -5.09 -20.77
N PRO A 37 -5.74 -6.11 -21.58
CA PRO A 37 -5.22 -7.46 -21.37
C PRO A 37 -3.70 -7.54 -21.51
N LYS A 38 -3.13 -6.89 -22.54
CA LYS A 38 -1.67 -6.85 -22.76
C LYS A 38 -0.94 -6.09 -21.66
N ILE A 39 -1.51 -4.98 -21.20
CA ILE A 39 -0.97 -4.20 -20.08
C ILE A 39 -0.95 -5.06 -18.82
N THR A 40 -2.02 -5.80 -18.57
CA THR A 40 -2.15 -6.69 -17.40
C THR A 40 -1.13 -7.83 -17.46
N GLU A 41 -0.99 -8.48 -18.62
CA GLU A 41 -0.02 -9.57 -18.82
C GLU A 41 1.42 -9.09 -18.64
N TYR A 42 1.77 -7.94 -19.24
CA TYR A 42 3.08 -7.32 -19.07
C TYR A 42 3.35 -6.99 -17.59
N TYR A 43 2.37 -6.40 -16.91
CA TYR A 43 2.49 -6.08 -15.48
C TYR A 43 2.70 -7.33 -14.62
N LEU A 44 1.91 -8.39 -14.84
CA LEU A 44 2.02 -9.65 -14.09
C LEU A 44 3.36 -10.35 -14.33
N SER A 45 3.82 -10.40 -15.59
CA SER A 45 5.11 -10.95 -15.98
C SER A 45 6.26 -10.17 -15.32
N HIS A 46 6.21 -8.83 -15.40
CA HIS A 46 7.21 -7.98 -14.76
C HIS A 46 7.22 -8.15 -13.23
N LYS A 47 6.04 -8.31 -12.61
CA LYS A 47 5.92 -8.51 -11.16
C LYS A 47 6.64 -9.79 -10.70
N LYS A 48 6.57 -10.88 -11.48
CA LYS A 48 7.16 -12.20 -11.16
C LYS A 48 8.61 -12.38 -11.61
N ARG A 49 9.09 -11.60 -12.58
CA ARG A 49 10.42 -11.75 -13.19
C ARG A 49 11.56 -11.92 -12.18
N ARG A 50 11.56 -11.14 -11.10
CA ARG A 50 12.60 -11.22 -10.06
C ARG A 50 12.60 -12.57 -9.33
N LEU A 51 11.41 -13.07 -8.97
CA LEU A 51 11.28 -14.37 -8.32
C LEU A 51 11.79 -15.49 -9.23
N ASP A 52 11.42 -15.47 -10.51
CA ASP A 52 11.85 -16.47 -11.49
C ASP A 52 13.39 -16.47 -11.65
N SER A 53 14.02 -15.31 -11.65
CA SER A 53 15.49 -15.19 -11.64
C SER A 53 16.11 -15.77 -10.38
N LEU A 54 15.56 -15.47 -9.19
CA LEU A 54 16.09 -15.98 -7.93
C LEU A 54 15.96 -17.51 -7.81
N ILE A 55 14.85 -18.09 -8.29
CA ILE A 55 14.65 -19.54 -8.32
C ILE A 55 15.71 -20.19 -9.21
N LYS A 56 15.95 -19.66 -10.42
CA LYS A 56 17.01 -20.18 -11.31
C LYS A 56 18.41 -20.11 -10.69
N LEU A 57 18.72 -19.04 -9.96
CA LEU A 57 20.02 -18.86 -9.32
C LEU A 57 20.25 -19.81 -8.14
N LYS A 58 19.18 -20.22 -7.45
CA LYS A 58 19.26 -21.15 -6.32
C LYS A 58 19.74 -22.54 -6.74
N ASP A 59 19.38 -22.98 -7.95
CA ASP A 59 19.61 -24.33 -8.46
C ASP A 59 20.97 -24.50 -9.18
N LEU A 60 21.82 -23.46 -9.18
CA LEU A 60 23.17 -23.54 -9.74
C LEU A 60 24.13 -24.18 -8.73
N ASP A 61 24.75 -25.30 -9.13
CA ASP A 61 25.63 -26.07 -8.25
C ASP A 61 26.91 -25.33 -7.86
N GLU A 62 27.41 -24.45 -8.73
CA GLU A 62 28.65 -23.68 -8.58
C GLU A 62 28.59 -22.58 -7.50
N LEU A 63 27.41 -22.29 -6.93
CA LEU A 63 27.29 -21.27 -5.91
C LEU A 63 27.78 -21.75 -4.54
N ASP A 64 28.51 -20.87 -3.86
CA ASP A 64 28.86 -21.02 -2.46
C ASP A 64 27.60 -21.17 -1.57
N ASN A 65 27.71 -22.00 -0.52
CA ASN A 65 26.62 -22.33 0.38
C ASN A 65 26.07 -21.08 1.10
N ARG A 66 26.93 -20.11 1.42
CA ARG A 66 26.50 -18.84 2.03
C ARG A 66 25.61 -18.04 1.08
N LEU A 67 25.95 -18.02 -0.20
CA LEU A 67 25.18 -17.31 -1.21
C LEU A 67 23.85 -18.03 -1.52
N LYS A 68 23.83 -19.37 -1.54
CA LYS A 68 22.59 -20.16 -1.65
C LYS A 68 21.63 -19.86 -0.49
N SER A 69 22.15 -19.77 0.74
CA SER A 69 21.36 -19.38 1.92
C SER A 69 20.77 -17.97 1.79
N HIS A 70 21.57 -17.01 1.34
CA HIS A 70 21.10 -15.63 1.11
C HIS A 70 20.02 -15.56 0.02
N ILE A 71 20.20 -16.28 -1.10
CA ILE A 71 19.19 -16.36 -2.18
C ILE A 71 17.89 -16.95 -1.67
N LYS A 72 17.94 -18.01 -0.84
CA LYS A 72 16.73 -18.58 -0.22
C LYS A 72 15.97 -17.53 0.61
N SER A 73 16.68 -16.74 1.39
CA SER A 73 16.08 -15.65 2.17
C SER A 73 15.45 -14.57 1.28
N GLU A 74 16.12 -14.18 0.19
CA GLU A 74 15.55 -13.23 -0.79
C GLU A 74 14.31 -13.80 -1.51
N ILE A 75 14.26 -15.12 -1.78
CA ILE A 75 13.07 -15.78 -2.32
C ILE A 75 11.89 -15.65 -1.36
N GLU A 76 12.09 -15.91 -0.06
CA GLU A 76 11.03 -15.78 0.95
C GLU A 76 10.49 -14.34 1.03
N VAL A 77 11.38 -13.34 1.01
CA VAL A 77 11.01 -11.92 0.95
C VAL A 77 10.23 -11.58 -0.31
N GLU A 78 10.67 -12.10 -1.46
CA GLU A 78 10.02 -11.83 -2.74
C GLU A 78 8.63 -12.48 -2.83
N VAL A 79 8.48 -13.72 -2.34
CA VAL A 79 7.17 -14.38 -2.20
C VAL A 79 6.26 -13.58 -1.28
N PHE A 80 6.79 -13.10 -0.14
CA PHE A 80 6.03 -12.24 0.76
C PHE A 80 5.56 -10.95 0.07
N ARG A 81 6.45 -10.28 -0.68
CA ARG A 81 6.14 -9.09 -1.47
C ARG A 81 5.04 -9.36 -2.49
N LEU A 82 5.09 -10.49 -3.18
CA LEU A 82 4.08 -10.84 -4.18
C LEU A 82 2.70 -11.07 -3.56
N THR A 83 2.66 -11.74 -2.41
CA THR A 83 1.43 -12.10 -1.68
C THR A 83 0.81 -10.90 -0.96
N HIS A 84 1.61 -10.13 -0.22
CA HIS A 84 1.12 -9.04 0.64
C HIS A 84 1.30 -7.65 0.04
N ASN A 85 1.97 -7.52 -1.10
CA ASN A 85 2.28 -6.26 -1.78
C ASN A 85 3.08 -5.25 -0.91
N VAL A 86 3.84 -5.75 0.06
CA VAL A 86 4.70 -4.94 0.94
C VAL A 86 6.13 -5.41 0.79
N ARG A 87 7.05 -4.45 0.61
CA ARG A 87 8.49 -4.70 0.56
C ARG A 87 9.07 -4.57 1.96
N ILE A 88 9.67 -5.64 2.46
CA ILE A 88 10.33 -5.68 3.77
C ILE A 88 11.68 -6.37 3.65
N SER A 89 12.55 -6.17 4.64
CA SER A 89 13.81 -6.92 4.74
C SER A 89 13.55 -8.33 5.27
N ALA A 90 14.48 -9.26 5.02
CA ALA A 90 14.43 -10.61 5.57
C ALA A 90 14.35 -10.63 7.11
N VAL A 91 15.08 -9.72 7.76
CA VAL A 91 15.09 -9.58 9.22
C VAL A 91 13.71 -9.18 9.73
N LEU A 92 13.07 -8.19 9.09
CA LEU A 92 11.74 -7.74 9.47
C LEU A 92 10.69 -8.82 9.18
N LEU A 93 10.82 -9.56 8.07
CA LEU A 93 9.95 -10.69 7.74
C LEU A 93 9.97 -11.74 8.85
N GLY A 94 11.16 -12.18 9.27
CA GLY A 94 11.30 -13.13 10.38
C GLY A 94 10.65 -12.61 11.66
N GLY A 95 10.90 -11.34 12.01
CA GLY A 95 10.28 -10.71 13.17
C GLY A 95 8.75 -10.64 13.11
N LEU A 96 8.16 -10.34 11.94
CA LEU A 96 6.70 -10.28 11.77
C LEU A 96 6.05 -11.66 11.86
N LEU A 97 6.73 -12.71 11.36
CA LEU A 97 6.25 -14.08 11.49
C LEU A 97 6.29 -14.54 12.96
N SER A 98 7.39 -14.30 13.68
CA SER A 98 7.46 -14.59 15.12
C SER A 98 6.43 -13.77 15.92
N LEU A 99 6.18 -12.52 15.54
CA LEU A 99 5.11 -11.72 16.13
C LEU A 99 3.73 -12.34 15.89
N LYS A 100 3.48 -12.87 14.68
CA LYS A 100 2.21 -13.53 14.35
C LYS A 100 1.99 -14.83 15.13
N GLU A 101 3.05 -15.59 15.38
CA GLU A 101 3.00 -16.79 16.21
C GLU A 101 2.65 -16.42 17.66
N ARG A 102 3.30 -15.39 18.20
CA ARG A 102 3.10 -14.96 19.58
C ARG A 102 1.74 -14.33 19.86
N VAL A 103 1.25 -13.49 18.95
CA VAL A 103 -0.04 -12.81 19.10
C VAL A 103 -1.21 -13.79 18.90
N GLY A 104 -0.99 -14.89 18.18
CA GLY A 104 -2.01 -15.90 17.93
C GLY A 104 -3.03 -15.47 16.89
N SER A 105 -4.15 -16.17 16.80
CA SER A 105 -5.22 -15.94 15.81
C SER A 105 -6.11 -14.73 16.11
N GLN A 106 -6.02 -14.15 17.31
CA GLN A 106 -6.88 -13.06 17.77
C GLN A 106 -6.66 -11.75 17.00
N VAL A 107 -5.44 -11.53 16.50
CA VAL A 107 -5.11 -10.34 15.69
C VAL A 107 -4.87 -10.77 14.24
N SER A 108 -5.63 -10.16 13.33
CA SER A 108 -5.43 -10.34 11.90
C SER A 108 -4.02 -9.96 11.48
N PHE A 109 -3.43 -10.73 10.56
CA PHE A 109 -2.12 -10.42 9.99
C PHE A 109 -2.07 -9.04 9.32
N ALA A 110 -3.22 -8.49 8.91
CA ALA A 110 -3.29 -7.12 8.39
C ALA A 110 -2.80 -6.07 9.40
N HIS A 111 -3.08 -6.24 10.70
CA HIS A 111 -2.58 -5.32 11.73
C HIS A 111 -1.07 -5.45 11.92
N ILE A 112 -0.56 -6.68 11.89
CA ILE A 112 0.88 -6.96 11.95
C ILE A 112 1.60 -6.34 10.74
N LEU A 113 1.01 -6.47 9.55
CA LEU A 113 1.54 -5.88 8.33
C LEU A 113 1.53 -4.35 8.37
N ARG A 114 0.46 -3.72 8.87
CA ARG A 114 0.42 -2.26 9.05
C ARG A 114 1.50 -1.77 10.02
N CYS A 115 1.81 -2.56 11.04
CA CYS A 115 2.89 -2.22 11.97
C CYS A 115 4.27 -2.18 11.28
N SER A 116 4.48 -2.95 10.21
CA SER A 116 5.75 -2.93 9.46
C SER A 116 6.10 -1.56 8.87
N CYS A 117 5.10 -0.71 8.62
CA CYS A 117 5.30 0.66 8.15
C CYS A 117 6.03 1.55 9.17
N LEU A 118 6.01 1.19 10.45
CA LEU A 118 6.74 1.90 11.52
C LEU A 118 8.18 1.39 11.69
N VAL A 119 8.57 0.35 10.94
CA VAL A 119 9.88 -0.33 11.06
C VAL A 119 10.22 -0.65 12.53
N PRO A 120 9.35 -1.41 13.23
CA PRO A 120 9.56 -1.69 14.64
C PRO A 120 10.80 -2.58 14.84
N ASP A 121 11.49 -2.39 15.97
CA ASP A 121 12.49 -3.34 16.43
C ASP A 121 11.79 -4.59 16.98
N LEU A 122 11.93 -5.71 16.25
CA LEU A 122 11.35 -7.00 16.59
C LEU A 122 12.40 -8.01 17.08
N SER A 123 13.65 -7.59 17.34
CA SER A 123 14.71 -8.52 17.76
C SER A 123 14.40 -9.25 19.06
N LYS A 124 13.53 -8.69 19.91
CA LYS A 124 13.16 -9.22 21.23
C LYS A 124 11.76 -9.79 21.28
N VAL A 125 11.17 -10.11 20.13
CA VAL A 125 9.78 -10.58 20.01
C VAL A 125 9.48 -11.88 20.76
N ASN A 126 10.48 -12.62 21.23
CA ASN A 126 10.31 -13.84 22.02
C ASN A 126 10.39 -13.60 23.55
N GLU A 127 10.76 -12.40 24.01
CA GLU A 127 10.88 -12.10 25.45
C GLU A 127 9.50 -11.89 26.10
N PRO A 128 9.19 -12.43 27.28
CA PRO A 128 7.83 -12.42 27.86
C PRO A 128 7.23 -11.01 28.03
N ASN A 129 8.04 -9.99 28.27
CA ASN A 129 7.59 -8.59 28.44
C ASN A 129 7.70 -7.72 27.17
N PHE A 130 7.81 -8.33 25.99
CA PHE A 130 7.97 -7.59 24.74
C PHE A 130 6.73 -6.74 24.43
N GLN A 131 6.97 -5.46 24.18
CA GLN A 131 5.99 -4.54 23.61
C GLN A 131 6.65 -3.74 22.49
N ILE A 132 5.88 -3.46 21.45
CA ILE A 132 6.33 -2.64 20.34
C ILE A 132 6.38 -1.19 20.82
N LYS A 133 7.57 -0.61 20.89
CA LYS A 133 7.78 0.78 21.27
C LYS A 133 7.48 1.69 20.08
N ILE A 134 6.59 2.65 20.28
CA ILE A 134 6.28 3.70 19.30
C ILE A 134 7.06 4.94 19.69
N HIS A 135 7.79 5.54 18.74
CA HIS A 135 8.55 6.75 19.03
C HIS A 135 7.60 7.93 19.29
N LYS A 136 7.98 8.85 20.18
CA LYS A 136 7.14 10.00 20.53
C LYS A 136 6.85 10.89 19.31
N LEU A 137 7.80 10.99 18.38
CA LEU A 137 7.62 11.73 17.13
C LEU A 137 6.58 11.08 16.22
N ASP A 138 6.56 9.75 16.13
CA ASP A 138 5.54 9.04 15.33
C ASP A 138 4.15 9.29 15.90
N TYR A 139 4.04 9.33 17.23
CA TYR A 139 2.79 9.67 17.90
C TYR A 139 2.35 11.11 17.59
N ALA A 140 3.26 12.09 17.68
CA ALA A 140 2.97 13.48 17.32
C ALA A 140 2.57 13.62 15.84
N TYR A 141 3.25 12.90 14.95
CA TYR A 141 2.94 12.86 13.52
C TYR A 141 1.54 12.29 13.25
N VAL A 142 1.15 11.24 13.97
CA VAL A 142 -0.20 10.68 13.87
C VAL A 142 -1.26 11.65 14.36
N VAL A 143 -1.04 12.33 15.48
CA VAL A 143 -1.98 13.35 15.98
C VAL A 143 -2.11 14.48 14.98
N TYR A 144 -1.00 14.99 14.44
CA TYR A 144 -0.98 15.99 13.40
C TYR A 144 -1.81 15.56 12.18
N ASN A 145 -1.51 14.39 11.62
CA ASN A 145 -2.20 13.88 10.44
C ASN A 145 -3.68 13.58 10.68
N THR A 146 -4.03 13.15 11.89
CA THR A 146 -5.43 12.94 12.26
C THR A 146 -6.19 14.26 12.27
N VAL A 147 -5.69 15.28 12.97
CA VAL A 147 -6.38 16.57 13.12
C VAL A 147 -6.46 17.30 11.78
N PHE A 148 -5.33 17.50 11.11
CA PHE A 148 -5.30 18.20 9.82
C PHE A 148 -5.98 17.38 8.71
N GLY A 149 -5.85 16.06 8.73
CA GLY A 149 -6.54 15.18 7.79
C GLY A 149 -8.06 15.30 7.90
N LEU A 150 -8.60 15.32 9.13
CA LEU A 150 -10.03 15.54 9.37
C LEU A 150 -10.48 16.93 8.88
N LEU A 151 -9.73 17.98 9.22
CA LEU A 151 -10.07 19.35 8.83
C LEU A 151 -10.08 19.51 7.31
N ILE A 152 -9.03 19.07 6.62
CA ILE A 152 -8.93 19.13 5.16
C ILE A 152 -10.03 18.30 4.50
N PHE A 153 -10.33 17.12 5.04
CA PHE A 153 -11.40 16.27 4.53
C PHE A 153 -12.77 16.95 4.63
N PHE A 154 -13.11 17.52 5.79
CA PHE A 154 -14.40 18.20 5.97
C PHE A 154 -14.50 19.47 5.11
N VAL A 155 -13.45 20.30 5.05
CA VAL A 155 -13.45 21.49 4.18
C VAL A 155 -13.59 21.09 2.72
N GLY A 156 -12.85 20.08 2.27
CA GLY A 156 -12.99 19.52 0.92
C GLY A 156 -14.39 18.99 0.63
N PHE A 157 -15.00 18.30 1.59
CA PHE A 157 -16.37 17.79 1.47
C PHE A 157 -17.41 18.91 1.32
N PHE A 158 -17.33 19.95 2.16
CA PHE A 158 -18.23 21.10 2.05
C PHE A 158 -18.03 21.85 0.73
N LEU A 159 -16.78 22.04 0.30
CA LEU A 159 -16.49 22.71 -0.97
C LEU A 159 -16.98 21.90 -2.17
N LEU A 160 -16.86 20.57 -2.12
CA LEU A 160 -17.34 19.68 -3.17
C LEU A 160 -18.87 19.74 -3.28
N THR A 161 -19.57 19.60 -2.16
CA THR A 161 -21.04 19.63 -2.13
C THR A 161 -21.58 20.99 -2.59
N TYR A 162 -20.96 22.09 -2.16
CA TYR A 162 -21.28 23.43 -2.66
C TYR A 162 -21.05 23.56 -4.18
N SER A 163 -19.89 23.11 -4.68
CA SER A 163 -19.56 23.20 -6.11
C SER A 163 -20.49 22.36 -6.99
N LEU A 164 -20.92 21.20 -6.50
CA LEU A 164 -21.93 20.36 -7.17
C LEU A 164 -23.31 21.02 -7.20
N ALA A 165 -23.72 21.65 -6.10
CA ALA A 165 -25.01 22.36 -6.05
C ALA A 165 -25.05 23.54 -7.04
N MET A 166 -23.94 24.24 -7.23
CA MET A 166 -23.83 25.38 -8.13
C MET A 166 -23.56 25.00 -9.59
N LEU A 167 -23.37 23.70 -9.91
CA LEU A 167 -22.91 23.23 -11.21
C LEU A 167 -23.77 23.72 -12.39
N HIS A 168 -25.09 23.79 -12.21
CA HIS A 168 -26.03 24.22 -13.26
C HIS A 168 -26.17 25.74 -13.36
N SER A 169 -25.94 26.47 -12.27
CA SER A 169 -26.19 27.92 -12.21
C SER A 169 -24.93 28.76 -12.48
N ALA A 170 -23.80 28.34 -11.91
CA ALA A 170 -22.52 29.01 -12.04
C ALA A 170 -21.38 27.97 -11.90
N PRO A 171 -21.07 27.21 -12.96
CA PRO A 171 -20.11 26.12 -12.88
C PRO A 171 -18.71 26.65 -12.51
N ASN A 172 -18.20 26.20 -11.37
CA ASN A 172 -16.83 26.46 -10.93
C ASN A 172 -16.03 25.16 -10.91
N PHE A 173 -15.52 24.77 -12.09
CA PHE A 173 -14.73 23.56 -12.25
C PHE A 173 -13.41 23.58 -11.46
N GLN A 174 -12.85 24.76 -11.19
CA GLN A 174 -11.64 24.88 -10.37
C GLN A 174 -11.90 24.47 -8.92
N SER A 175 -12.98 25.00 -8.33
CA SER A 175 -13.42 24.65 -6.97
C SER A 175 -13.74 23.15 -6.86
N LEU A 176 -14.43 22.60 -7.87
CA LEU A 176 -14.73 21.16 -7.93
C LEU A 176 -13.43 20.32 -7.95
N PHE A 177 -12.47 20.67 -8.80
CA PHE A 177 -11.18 19.96 -8.86
C PHE A 177 -10.39 20.05 -7.54
N VAL A 178 -10.28 21.25 -6.96
CA VAL A 178 -9.57 21.47 -5.68
C VAL A 178 -10.24 20.68 -4.56
N SER A 179 -11.57 20.67 -4.49
CA SER A 179 -12.30 19.92 -3.47
C SER A 179 -12.06 18.41 -3.54
N CYS A 180 -11.99 17.84 -4.75
CA CYS A 180 -11.60 16.44 -4.96
C CYS A 180 -10.18 16.16 -4.47
N LEU A 181 -9.22 17.04 -4.79
CA LEU A 181 -7.84 16.90 -4.31
C LEU A 181 -7.76 16.99 -2.79
N MET A 182 -8.49 17.93 -2.17
CA MET A 182 -8.54 18.05 -0.70
C MET A 182 -9.08 16.78 -0.06
N LEU A 183 -10.14 16.18 -0.61
CA LEU A 183 -10.66 14.90 -0.11
C LEU A 183 -9.63 13.78 -0.19
N LEU A 184 -8.92 13.66 -1.32
CA LEU A 184 -7.87 12.66 -1.50
C LEU A 184 -6.70 12.87 -0.52
N VAL A 185 -6.25 14.11 -0.34
CA VAL A 185 -5.17 14.46 0.59
C VAL A 185 -5.61 14.20 2.04
N GLY A 186 -6.79 14.67 2.43
CA GLY A 186 -7.33 14.47 3.77
C GLY A 186 -7.49 12.99 4.10
N PHE A 187 -8.06 12.21 3.18
CA PHE A 187 -8.15 10.76 3.31
C PHE A 187 -6.76 10.11 3.41
N GLY A 188 -5.82 10.51 2.55
CA GLY A 188 -4.44 10.03 2.60
C GLY A 188 -3.79 10.26 3.97
N MET A 189 -3.91 11.46 4.54
CA MET A 189 -3.39 11.78 5.88
C MET A 189 -4.02 10.89 6.96
N LEU A 190 -5.34 10.66 6.90
CA LEU A 190 -6.02 9.77 7.84
C LEU A 190 -5.53 8.32 7.76
N THR A 191 -5.24 7.80 6.55
CA THR A 191 -4.73 6.43 6.41
C THR A 191 -3.35 6.22 7.04
N GLN A 192 -2.53 7.28 7.13
CA GLN A 192 -1.20 7.23 7.76
C GLN A 192 -1.28 7.03 9.29
N THR A 193 -2.46 7.15 9.90
CA THR A 193 -2.69 6.88 11.33
C THR A 193 -2.85 5.39 11.64
N THR A 194 -3.20 4.59 10.63
CA THR A 194 -3.53 3.16 10.81
C THR A 194 -2.40 2.27 11.38
N PRO A 195 -1.10 2.52 11.13
CA PRO A 195 -0.02 1.74 11.73
C PRO A 195 0.02 1.84 13.25
N VAL A 196 -0.03 3.05 13.81
CA VAL A 196 0.01 3.27 15.27
C VAL A 196 -1.19 2.65 15.98
N TYR A 197 -2.37 2.76 15.39
CA TYR A 197 -3.56 2.10 15.93
C TYR A 197 -3.42 0.58 15.91
N SER A 198 -2.88 0.01 14.84
CA SER A 198 -2.65 -1.43 14.74
C SER A 198 -1.62 -1.93 15.76
N THR A 199 -0.56 -1.15 16.01
CA THR A 199 0.42 -1.45 17.05
C THR A 199 -0.21 -1.47 18.45
N ARG A 200 -1.16 -0.58 18.74
CA ARG A 200 -1.89 -0.59 20.01
C ARG A 200 -2.71 -1.87 20.20
N ILE A 201 -3.41 -2.32 19.15
CA ILE A 201 -4.15 -3.60 19.19
C ILE A 201 -3.20 -4.76 19.46
N ILE A 202 -2.06 -4.80 18.79
CA ILE A 202 -1.04 -5.85 18.98
C ILE A 202 -0.51 -5.83 20.42
N ASN A 203 -0.09 -4.66 20.92
CA ASN A 203 0.44 -4.54 22.29
C ASN A 203 -0.60 -4.92 23.35
N LYS A 204 -1.88 -4.61 23.11
CA LYS A 204 -2.98 -5.04 23.98
C LYS A 204 -3.06 -6.56 24.02
N GLN A 205 -3.09 -7.22 22.87
CA GLN A 205 -3.14 -8.69 22.81
C GLN A 205 -1.88 -9.35 23.41
N LEU A 206 -0.69 -8.77 23.19
CA LEU A 206 0.54 -9.26 23.80
C LEU A 206 0.48 -9.23 25.34
N SER A 207 -0.14 -8.20 25.90
CA SER A 207 -0.31 -8.05 27.35
C SER A 207 -1.36 -9.03 27.89
N GLU A 208 -2.48 -9.24 27.17
CA GLU A 208 -3.50 -10.22 27.53
C GLU A 208 -2.92 -11.66 27.52
N ASN A 209 -2.19 -12.03 26.46
CA ASN A 209 -1.56 -13.35 26.37
C ASN A 209 -0.53 -13.58 27.50
N GLN A 210 0.08 -12.52 28.01
CA GLN A 210 1.01 -12.62 29.14
C GLN A 210 0.27 -12.89 30.45
N LEU A 211 -0.82 -12.18 30.72
CA LEU A 211 -1.66 -12.41 31.91
C LEU A 211 -2.19 -13.85 31.95
N ASP A 212 -2.64 -14.38 30.81
CA ASP A 212 -3.10 -15.77 30.69
C ASP A 212 -2.00 -16.81 30.99
N LEU A 213 -0.74 -16.50 30.71
CA LEU A 213 0.39 -17.37 31.02
C LEU A 213 0.74 -17.33 32.50
N ASP A 214 0.71 -16.15 33.10
CA ASP A 214 0.96 -15.96 34.53
C ASP A 214 -0.13 -16.64 35.37
N GLU A 215 -1.41 -16.53 34.99
CA GLU A 215 -2.53 -17.23 35.65
C GLU A 215 -2.44 -18.76 35.56
N LYS A 216 -1.94 -19.32 34.45
CA LYS A 216 -1.75 -20.77 34.30
C LYS A 216 -0.52 -21.32 35.03
N SER A 217 0.38 -20.43 35.45
CA SER A 217 1.62 -20.80 36.15
C SER A 217 1.48 -20.80 37.68
N LEU A 218 0.35 -20.31 38.19
CA LEU A 218 -0.09 -20.32 39.59
C LEU A 218 -0.94 -21.55 39.91
#